data_AF-A0A1C6GAY4-F1
#
_entry.id   AF-A0A1C6GAY4-F1
#
_cell.length_a   1.000
_cell.length_b   1.000
_cell.length_c   1.000
_cell.angle_alpha   90.00
_cell.angle_beta   90.00
_cell.angle_gamma   90.00
#
_symmetry.space_group_name_H-M   'P 1'
#
loop_
_entity.id
_entity.type
_entity.pdbx_description
1 polymer ?
#
loop_
_entity_poly.entity_id
_entity_poly.type
_entity_poly.pdbx_seq_one_letter_code
_entity_poly.pdbx_strand_id
1 'polypeptide(L)'
;MKKPSGTRVNIMIMGIVVVVLALGLAAILGYGKARKQMEQMQQAQQEQEAKEAQITPTQTVTPEPTDDPTDPAVQKKNLITEIKKAVEHNDVKIMTADLRYTSQEGQVEAYTQEDVAAVLLHLKKNEKDYQAFVEKLQDESVIVGEEEGIQYLLLTDSNLRKMTGTEEPAETVEAEIVTPTPTPEGNGRKIAIDAGHQAHGNSEQEPIGPGASQTKAKVASGTTGRTTGVTEYQLNLDVALKLRDELEARGYEVYMIRETNDVDISNAERAQLAAESGSDILVRIHANGSDNTSVAGALTMAPSTANPYLSQEMIAECQKLSQCIITAFCASTGANNQGVYQTDEMSGLNWCSIPATIVEMGYMTNQEEDTRMQTADYQQQMVTGIADGIDQYFAS
;
A
#
# COMPACT_ATOMS: atom_id res chain seq x y z
N MET A 1 -25.66 -58.66 55.96
CA MET A 1 -24.58 -57.97 55.23
C MET A 1 -25.14 -57.43 53.92
N LYS A 2 -24.98 -56.12 53.66
CA LYS A 2 -25.55 -55.38 52.53
C LYS A 2 -24.98 -55.90 51.19
N LYS A 3 -25.84 -56.18 50.21
CA LYS A 3 -25.47 -56.37 48.80
C LYS A 3 -24.78 -55.10 48.28
N PRO A 4 -23.62 -55.18 47.61
CA PRO A 4 -23.15 -54.06 46.80
C PRO A 4 -24.09 -53.88 45.61
N SER A 5 -24.50 -52.64 45.35
CA SER A 5 -25.42 -52.23 44.31
C SER A 5 -24.87 -52.55 42.91
N GLY A 6 -25.50 -53.47 42.19
CA GLY A 6 -25.23 -53.76 40.76
C GLY A 6 -25.52 -52.60 39.81
N THR A 7 -26.05 -51.48 40.32
CA THR A 7 -26.41 -50.31 39.52
C THR A 7 -25.18 -49.49 39.09
N ARG A 8 -24.12 -49.43 39.90
CA ARG A 8 -22.93 -48.60 39.57
C ARG A 8 -22.01 -49.24 38.53
N VAL A 9 -21.91 -50.57 38.50
CA VAL A 9 -21.09 -51.29 37.51
C VAL A 9 -21.77 -51.30 36.13
N ASN A 10 -23.10 -51.44 36.07
CA ASN A 10 -23.82 -51.39 34.80
C ASN A 10 -23.83 -50.00 34.15
N ILE A 11 -23.88 -48.91 34.91
CA ILE A 11 -23.82 -47.54 34.34
C ILE A 11 -22.43 -47.25 33.77
N MET A 12 -21.36 -47.71 34.44
CA MET A 12 -19.97 -47.50 33.99
C MET A 12 -19.64 -48.32 32.74
N ILE A 13 -20.11 -49.57 32.65
CA ILE A 13 -19.96 -50.40 31.44
C ILE A 13 -20.78 -49.84 30.28
N MET A 14 -22.01 -49.38 30.53
CA MET A 14 -22.87 -48.79 29.49
C MET A 14 -22.31 -47.46 28.96
N GLY A 15 -21.69 -46.64 29.82
CA GLY A 15 -20.99 -45.41 29.41
C GLY A 15 -19.77 -45.68 28.51
N ILE A 16 -18.97 -46.71 28.81
CA ILE A 16 -17.82 -47.09 27.97
C ILE A 16 -18.29 -47.60 26.60
N VAL A 17 -19.36 -48.40 26.55
CA VAL A 17 -19.91 -48.90 25.27
C VAL A 17 -20.43 -47.77 24.39
N VAL A 18 -21.09 -46.75 24.98
CA VAL A 18 -21.59 -45.58 24.23
C VAL A 18 -20.44 -44.71 23.72
N VAL A 19 -19.37 -44.50 24.51
CA VAL A 19 -18.19 -43.74 24.07
C VAL A 19 -17.41 -44.47 22.97
N VAL A 20 -17.26 -45.80 23.06
CA VAL A 20 -16.60 -46.61 22.03
C VAL A 20 -17.42 -46.63 20.73
N LEU A 21 -18.75 -46.72 20.82
CA LEU A 21 -19.64 -46.63 19.64
C LEU A 21 -19.64 -45.22 19.02
N ALA A 22 -19.59 -44.15 19.84
CA ALA A 22 -19.53 -42.78 19.36
C ALA A 22 -18.18 -42.45 18.68
N LEU A 23 -17.07 -42.93 19.23
CA LEU A 23 -15.74 -42.80 18.62
C LEU A 23 -15.64 -43.64 17.33
N GLY A 24 -16.26 -44.82 17.29
CA GLY A 24 -16.37 -45.63 16.08
C GLY A 24 -17.18 -44.93 14.98
N LEU A 25 -18.31 -44.30 15.31
CA LEU A 25 -19.10 -43.53 14.35
C LEU A 25 -18.36 -42.27 13.85
N ALA A 26 -17.64 -41.56 14.73
CA ALA A 26 -16.84 -40.40 14.38
C ALA A 26 -15.68 -40.76 13.44
N ALA A 27 -15.04 -41.91 13.65
CA ALA A 27 -14.01 -42.44 12.75
C ALA A 27 -14.59 -42.82 11.37
N ILE A 28 -15.78 -43.43 11.31
CA ILE A 28 -16.46 -43.78 10.05
C ILE A 28 -16.89 -42.52 9.29
N LEU A 29 -17.42 -41.50 9.98
CA LEU A 29 -17.81 -40.22 9.38
C LEU A 29 -16.59 -39.41 8.90
N GLY A 30 -15.50 -39.41 9.67
CA GLY A 30 -14.23 -38.81 9.27
C GLY A 30 -13.63 -39.48 8.04
N TYR A 31 -13.70 -40.81 7.96
CA TYR A 31 -13.25 -41.59 6.80
C TYR A 31 -14.10 -41.32 5.56
N GLY A 32 -15.42 -41.16 5.72
CA GLY A 32 -16.32 -40.77 4.62
C GLY A 32 -16.01 -39.38 4.05
N LYS A 33 -15.66 -38.41 4.91
CA LYS A 33 -15.28 -37.06 4.49
C LYS A 33 -13.94 -37.06 3.76
N ALA A 34 -12.94 -37.76 4.29
CA ALA A 34 -11.62 -37.90 3.65
C ALA A 34 -11.68 -38.64 2.31
N ARG A 35 -12.54 -39.67 2.20
CA ARG A 35 -12.76 -40.41 0.95
C ARG A 35 -13.39 -39.54 -0.13
N LYS A 36 -14.43 -38.75 0.21
CA LYS A 36 -15.01 -37.79 -0.74
C LYS A 36 -13.99 -36.75 -1.21
N GLN A 37 -13.11 -36.31 -0.32
CA GLN A 37 -12.06 -35.34 -0.66
C GLN A 37 -10.99 -35.95 -1.59
N MET A 38 -10.63 -37.22 -1.40
CA MET A 38 -9.77 -37.96 -2.32
C MET A 38 -10.44 -38.22 -3.67
N GLU A 39 -11.71 -38.60 -3.69
CA GLU A 39 -12.47 -38.79 -4.93
C GLU A 39 -12.58 -37.47 -5.71
N GLN A 40 -12.77 -36.33 -5.03
CA GLN A 40 -12.73 -35.00 -5.64
C GLN A 40 -11.35 -34.62 -6.18
N MET A 41 -10.26 -34.93 -5.46
CA MET A 41 -8.90 -34.71 -5.97
C MET A 41 -8.58 -35.58 -7.18
N GLN A 42 -8.98 -36.86 -7.18
CA GLN A 42 -8.78 -37.74 -8.34
C GLN A 42 -9.60 -37.28 -9.55
N GLN A 43 -10.83 -36.79 -9.34
CA GLN A 43 -11.66 -36.25 -10.41
C GLN A 43 -11.08 -34.94 -10.96
N ALA A 44 -10.57 -34.06 -10.10
CA ALA A 44 -9.86 -32.84 -10.52
C ALA A 44 -8.58 -33.17 -11.32
N GLN A 45 -7.84 -34.19 -10.90
CA GLN A 45 -6.64 -34.64 -11.61
C GLN A 45 -6.99 -35.26 -12.97
N GLN A 46 -8.05 -36.06 -13.06
CA GLN A 46 -8.54 -36.60 -14.34
C GLN A 46 -9.09 -35.51 -15.27
N GLU A 47 -9.73 -34.47 -14.74
CA GLU A 47 -10.17 -33.31 -15.53
C GLU A 47 -8.97 -32.48 -16.04
N GLN A 48 -7.88 -32.41 -15.26
CA GLN A 48 -6.65 -31.76 -15.68
C GLN A 48 -5.93 -32.57 -16.77
N GLU A 49 -5.80 -33.88 -16.60
CA GLU A 49 -5.23 -34.79 -17.61
C GLU A 49 -6.09 -34.82 -18.90
N ALA A 50 -7.42 -34.71 -18.79
CA ALA A 50 -8.32 -34.62 -19.94
C ALA A 50 -8.23 -33.26 -20.67
N LYS A 51 -7.96 -32.17 -19.95
CA LYS A 51 -7.67 -30.85 -20.54
C LYS A 51 -6.32 -30.83 -21.26
N GLU A 52 -5.31 -31.51 -20.70
CA GLU A 52 -3.99 -31.65 -21.34
C GLU A 52 -4.04 -32.57 -22.58
N ALA A 53 -4.89 -33.60 -22.58
CA ALA A 53 -5.04 -34.54 -23.69
C ALA A 53 -5.83 -34.01 -24.91
N GLN A 54 -6.53 -32.87 -24.80
CA GLN A 54 -7.30 -32.27 -25.91
C GLN A 54 -6.51 -31.26 -26.76
N ILE A 55 -5.25 -30.99 -26.43
CA ILE A 55 -4.39 -30.13 -27.22
C ILE A 55 -3.55 -31.00 -28.16
N THR A 56 -4.10 -31.31 -29.34
CA THR A 56 -3.26 -31.71 -30.47
C THR A 56 -3.72 -30.97 -31.72
N PRO A 57 -3.07 -29.84 -32.07
CA PRO A 57 -3.12 -29.29 -33.40
C PRO A 57 -1.97 -29.85 -34.25
N THR A 58 -2.27 -30.02 -35.53
CA THR A 58 -1.39 -30.41 -36.62
C THR A 58 -0.07 -29.63 -36.62
N GLN A 59 1.06 -30.34 -36.76
CA GLN A 59 2.40 -29.76 -36.86
C GLN A 59 2.52 -28.79 -38.04
N THR A 60 2.45 -27.49 -37.76
CA THR A 60 3.33 -26.52 -38.40
C THR A 60 4.63 -26.49 -37.60
N VAL A 61 5.75 -26.69 -38.27
CA VAL A 61 7.09 -26.71 -37.66
C VAL A 61 7.38 -25.32 -37.08
N THR A 62 7.21 -25.15 -35.77
CA THR A 62 7.72 -24.01 -35.01
C THR A 62 9.21 -24.23 -34.76
N PRO A 63 10.08 -23.23 -34.96
CA PRO A 63 11.49 -23.33 -34.58
C PRO A 63 11.64 -23.54 -33.06
N GLU A 64 12.74 -24.14 -32.62
CA GLU A 64 13.09 -24.29 -31.20
C GLU A 64 13.01 -22.92 -30.47
N PRO A 65 12.59 -22.88 -29.19
CA PRO A 65 12.59 -21.63 -28.43
C PRO A 65 14.03 -21.13 -28.30
N THR A 66 14.28 -19.91 -28.77
CA THR A 66 15.58 -19.26 -28.63
C THR A 66 15.66 -18.59 -27.25
N ASP A 67 16.80 -18.71 -26.58
CA ASP A 67 17.13 -17.91 -25.37
C ASP A 67 17.77 -16.56 -25.77
N ASP A 68 17.63 -16.14 -27.04
CA ASP A 68 18.18 -14.88 -27.52
C ASP A 68 17.37 -13.73 -26.93
N PRO A 69 17.96 -12.83 -26.12
CA PRO A 69 17.24 -11.69 -25.54
C PRO A 69 16.76 -10.68 -26.58
N THR A 70 17.21 -10.81 -27.83
CA THR A 70 16.75 -10.00 -28.97
C THR A 70 15.56 -10.61 -29.71
N ASP A 71 15.15 -11.84 -29.37
CA ASP A 71 13.96 -12.48 -29.93
C ASP A 71 12.68 -11.74 -29.47
N PRO A 72 11.81 -11.26 -30.38
CA PRO A 72 10.57 -10.57 -30.03
C PRO A 72 9.66 -11.38 -29.09
N ALA A 73 9.67 -12.72 -29.16
CA ALA A 73 8.90 -13.56 -28.25
C ALA A 73 9.46 -13.53 -26.83
N VAL A 74 10.79 -13.49 -26.69
CA VAL A 74 11.48 -13.36 -25.38
C VAL A 74 11.26 -11.96 -24.80
N GLN A 75 11.37 -10.92 -25.63
CA GLN A 75 11.10 -9.53 -25.23
C GLN A 75 9.67 -9.35 -24.75
N LYS A 76 8.69 -9.86 -25.51
CA LYS A 76 7.27 -9.84 -25.12
C LYS A 76 7.06 -10.51 -23.76
N LYS A 77 7.65 -11.68 -23.55
CA LYS A 77 7.56 -12.42 -22.28
C LYS A 77 8.16 -11.63 -21.11
N ASN A 78 9.29 -10.95 -21.33
CA ASN A 78 9.93 -10.11 -20.31
C ASN A 78 9.06 -8.90 -19.97
N LEU A 79 8.53 -8.18 -20.96
CA LEU A 79 7.60 -7.06 -20.74
C LEU A 79 6.34 -7.50 -20.00
N ILE A 80 5.73 -8.64 -20.37
CA ILE A 80 4.58 -9.19 -19.63
C ILE A 80 4.97 -9.49 -18.17
N THR A 81 6.21 -9.94 -17.92
CA THR A 81 6.70 -10.19 -16.56
C THR A 81 6.83 -8.89 -15.76
N GLU A 82 7.33 -7.82 -16.37
CA GLU A 82 7.40 -6.50 -15.73
C GLU A 82 6.01 -5.90 -15.48
N ILE A 83 5.07 -6.07 -16.42
CA ILE A 83 3.67 -5.64 -16.23
C ILE A 83 3.01 -6.40 -15.08
N LYS A 84 3.26 -7.71 -14.93
CA LYS A 84 2.77 -8.48 -13.78
C LYS A 84 3.31 -7.92 -12.45
N LYS A 85 4.61 -7.61 -12.40
CA LYS A 85 5.20 -6.95 -11.24
C LYS A 85 4.58 -5.57 -11.01
N ALA A 86 4.33 -4.80 -12.06
CA ALA A 86 3.69 -3.50 -11.93
C ALA A 86 2.29 -3.62 -11.32
N VAL A 87 1.49 -4.62 -11.73
CA VAL A 87 0.19 -4.93 -11.11
C VAL A 87 0.34 -5.32 -9.63
N GLU A 88 1.28 -6.18 -9.28
CA GLU A 88 1.53 -6.59 -7.89
C GLU A 88 1.91 -5.39 -6.99
N HIS A 89 2.76 -4.50 -7.51
CA HIS A 89 3.33 -3.37 -6.77
C HIS A 89 2.55 -2.05 -6.93
N ASN A 90 1.47 -2.02 -7.73
CA ASN A 90 0.78 -0.79 -8.16
C ASN A 90 1.73 0.25 -8.81
N ASP A 91 2.68 -0.22 -9.62
CA ASP A 91 3.68 0.65 -10.25
C ASP A 91 3.14 1.29 -11.54
N VAL A 92 2.52 2.46 -11.38
CA VAL A 92 1.99 3.27 -12.50
C VAL A 92 3.09 3.63 -13.49
N LYS A 93 4.32 3.88 -13.02
CA LYS A 93 5.42 4.33 -13.88
C LYS A 93 5.88 3.20 -14.79
N ILE A 94 6.07 1.99 -14.26
CA ILE A 94 6.46 0.82 -15.05
C ILE A 94 5.35 0.46 -16.04
N MET A 95 4.09 0.35 -15.59
CA MET A 95 3.01 -0.02 -16.50
C MET A 95 2.74 1.05 -17.57
N THR A 96 2.92 2.33 -17.25
CA THR A 96 2.85 3.41 -18.25
C THR A 96 4.05 3.37 -19.20
N ALA A 97 5.23 2.94 -18.78
CA ALA A 97 6.39 2.79 -19.68
C ALA A 97 6.21 1.60 -20.63
N ASP A 98 5.68 0.48 -20.12
CA ASP A 98 5.64 -0.80 -20.81
C ASP A 98 4.41 -1.00 -21.71
N LEU A 99 3.42 -0.10 -21.68
CA LEU A 99 2.21 -0.18 -22.50
C LEU A 99 2.03 1.05 -23.42
N ARG A 100 1.76 0.80 -24.69
CA ARG A 100 1.38 1.79 -25.70
C ARG A 100 0.20 1.29 -26.52
N TYR A 101 -0.51 2.17 -27.20
CA TYR A 101 -1.55 1.77 -28.14
C TYR A 101 -1.40 2.46 -29.50
N THR A 102 -2.03 1.89 -30.52
CA THR A 102 -2.15 2.56 -31.82
C THR A 102 -3.47 3.33 -31.87
N SER A 103 -3.40 4.65 -32.05
CA SER A 103 -4.59 5.50 -32.14
C SER A 103 -5.33 5.31 -33.48
N GLN A 104 -6.54 5.87 -33.60
CA GLN A 104 -7.34 5.76 -34.84
C GLN A 104 -6.64 6.39 -36.06
N GLU A 105 -5.71 7.32 -35.82
CA GLU A 105 -4.89 7.96 -36.85
C GLU A 105 -3.62 7.15 -37.18
N GLY A 106 -3.42 5.99 -36.53
CA GLY A 106 -2.27 5.11 -36.74
C GLY A 106 -1.00 5.53 -36.01
N GLN A 107 -1.11 6.44 -35.03
CA GLN A 107 0.03 6.89 -34.23
C GLN A 107 0.20 6.02 -32.98
N VAL A 108 1.45 5.81 -32.55
CA VAL A 108 1.72 5.13 -31.28
C VAL A 108 1.61 6.15 -30.16
N GLU A 109 0.75 5.89 -29.19
CA GLU A 109 0.46 6.78 -28.07
C GLU A 109 0.58 6.06 -26.73
N ALA A 110 0.82 6.83 -25.66
CA ALA A 110 0.86 6.33 -24.30
C ALA A 110 -0.51 6.43 -23.63
N TYR A 111 -0.83 5.46 -22.78
CA TYR A 111 -1.98 5.58 -21.88
C TYR A 111 -1.72 6.67 -20.85
N THR A 112 -2.80 7.29 -20.37
CA THR A 112 -2.71 8.28 -19.30
C THR A 112 -2.33 7.59 -17.98
N GLN A 113 -1.62 8.31 -17.10
CA GLN A 113 -1.30 7.79 -15.77
C GLN A 113 -2.56 7.47 -14.95
N GLU A 114 -3.64 8.23 -15.15
CA GLU A 114 -4.93 8.02 -14.51
C GLU A 114 -5.57 6.68 -14.93
N ASP A 115 -5.58 6.38 -16.23
CA ASP A 115 -6.12 5.11 -16.74
C ASP A 115 -5.29 3.92 -16.27
N VAL A 116 -3.97 4.04 -16.29
CA VAL A 116 -3.06 3.01 -15.79
C VAL A 116 -3.27 2.78 -14.29
N ALA A 117 -3.35 3.85 -13.49
CA ALA A 117 -3.58 3.75 -12.04
C ALA A 117 -4.92 3.07 -11.71
N ALA A 118 -5.99 3.45 -12.40
CA ALA A 118 -7.30 2.83 -12.20
C ALA A 118 -7.31 1.34 -12.56
N VAL A 119 -6.64 0.98 -13.66
CA VAL A 119 -6.51 -0.41 -14.11
C VAL A 119 -5.66 -1.23 -13.14
N LEU A 120 -4.53 -0.72 -12.68
CA LEU A 120 -3.69 -1.37 -11.67
C LEU A 120 -4.48 -1.70 -10.41
N LEU A 121 -5.20 -0.72 -9.88
CA LEU A 121 -6.03 -0.89 -8.68
C LEU A 121 -7.13 -1.93 -8.89
N HIS A 122 -7.76 -1.95 -10.07
CA HIS A 122 -8.79 -2.94 -10.39
C HIS A 122 -8.23 -4.36 -10.50
N LEU A 123 -7.16 -4.54 -11.29
CA LEU A 123 -6.56 -5.86 -11.53
C LEU A 123 -6.06 -6.48 -10.22
N LYS A 124 -5.46 -5.68 -9.34
CA LYS A 124 -5.02 -6.15 -8.02
C LYS A 124 -6.16 -6.61 -7.12
N LYS A 125 -7.36 -6.05 -7.28
CA LYS A 125 -8.56 -6.42 -6.51
C LYS A 125 -9.35 -7.57 -7.14
N ASN A 126 -9.18 -7.81 -8.44
CA ASN A 126 -10.00 -8.74 -9.22
C ASN A 126 -9.12 -9.77 -9.94
N GLU A 127 -8.81 -10.87 -9.24
CA GLU A 127 -7.96 -11.95 -9.75
C GLU A 127 -8.42 -12.49 -11.11
N LYS A 128 -9.74 -12.60 -11.33
CA LYS A 128 -10.30 -13.09 -12.60
C LYS A 128 -9.96 -12.16 -13.77
N ASP A 129 -10.09 -10.86 -13.56
CA ASP A 129 -9.85 -9.84 -14.58
C ASP A 129 -8.35 -9.64 -14.80
N TYR A 130 -7.54 -9.80 -13.74
CA TYR A 130 -6.09 -9.91 -13.83
C TYR A 130 -5.63 -11.06 -14.73
N GLN A 131 -6.15 -12.27 -14.52
CA GLN A 131 -5.79 -13.42 -15.37
C GLN A 131 -6.23 -13.20 -16.82
N ALA A 132 -7.43 -12.66 -17.04
CA ALA A 132 -7.93 -12.35 -18.38
C ALA A 132 -7.09 -11.27 -19.09
N PHE A 133 -6.62 -10.26 -18.36
CA PHE A 133 -5.72 -9.23 -18.88
C PHE A 133 -4.36 -9.83 -19.28
N VAL A 134 -3.76 -10.64 -18.41
CA VAL A 134 -2.48 -11.33 -18.69
C VAL A 134 -2.60 -12.25 -19.92
N GLU A 135 -3.73 -12.94 -20.08
CA GLU A 135 -4.00 -13.77 -21.26
C GLU A 135 -4.10 -12.91 -22.53
N LYS A 136 -4.81 -11.77 -22.49
CA LYS A 136 -4.87 -10.83 -23.62
C LYS A 136 -3.50 -10.28 -24.02
N LEU A 137 -2.60 -10.02 -23.08
CA LEU A 137 -1.24 -9.56 -23.40
C LEU A 137 -0.43 -10.59 -24.21
N GLN A 138 -0.80 -11.87 -24.15
CA GLN A 138 -0.14 -12.94 -24.90
C GLN A 138 -0.64 -13.04 -26.34
N ASP A 139 -1.79 -12.44 -26.67
CA ASP A 139 -2.41 -12.47 -27.99
C ASP A 139 -1.48 -11.98 -29.10
N GLU A 140 -1.52 -12.60 -30.28
CA GLU A 140 -0.67 -12.26 -31.42
C GLU A 140 -0.82 -10.80 -31.90
N SER A 141 -1.96 -10.16 -31.62
CA SER A 141 -2.21 -8.75 -31.92
C SER A 141 -1.40 -7.79 -31.03
N VAL A 142 -0.90 -8.25 -29.88
CA VAL A 142 0.00 -7.48 -29.03
C VAL A 142 1.44 -7.71 -29.47
N ILE A 143 2.10 -6.66 -29.95
CA ILE A 143 3.46 -6.74 -30.49
C ILE A 143 4.44 -5.95 -29.61
N VAL A 144 5.73 -6.23 -29.75
CA VAL A 144 6.79 -5.43 -29.09
C VAL A 144 7.14 -4.26 -30.00
N GLY A 145 7.06 -3.05 -29.46
CA GLY A 145 7.58 -1.84 -30.08
C GLY A 145 8.83 -1.35 -29.36
N GLU A 146 9.57 -0.46 -30.01
CA GLU A 146 10.75 0.20 -29.43
C GLU A 146 10.73 1.67 -29.83
N GLU A 147 10.94 2.56 -28.86
CA GLU A 147 11.10 3.99 -29.07
C GLU A 147 12.23 4.49 -28.17
N GLU A 148 13.22 5.17 -28.77
CA GLU A 148 14.41 5.68 -28.06
C GLU A 148 15.17 4.62 -27.22
N GLY A 149 15.13 3.35 -27.66
CA GLY A 149 15.77 2.23 -26.95
C GLY A 149 14.96 1.68 -25.77
N ILE A 150 13.72 2.14 -25.59
CA ILE A 150 12.78 1.65 -24.59
C ILE A 150 11.77 0.74 -25.29
N GLN A 151 11.67 -0.50 -24.83
CA GLN A 151 10.70 -1.47 -25.35
C GLN A 151 9.37 -1.35 -24.64
N TYR A 152 8.29 -1.62 -25.37
CA TYR A 152 6.92 -1.62 -24.84
C TYR A 152 6.05 -2.65 -25.56
N LEU A 153 4.95 -3.06 -24.93
CA LEU A 153 3.87 -3.77 -25.60
C LEU A 153 2.95 -2.76 -26.26
N LEU A 154 2.75 -2.94 -27.56
CA LEU A 154 1.82 -2.16 -28.36
C LEU A 154 0.49 -2.92 -28.46
N LEU A 155 -0.56 -2.30 -27.93
CA LEU A 155 -1.93 -2.81 -27.96
C LEU A 155 -2.72 -2.15 -29.09
N THR A 156 -3.75 -2.84 -29.54
CA THR A 156 -4.64 -2.38 -30.62
C THR A 156 -5.82 -1.56 -30.13
N ASP A 157 -6.08 -1.55 -28.82
CA ASP A 157 -7.20 -0.84 -28.20
C ASP A 157 -6.71 0.36 -27.41
N SER A 158 -7.21 1.56 -27.74
CA SER A 158 -6.90 2.79 -27.01
C SER A 158 -7.54 2.84 -25.63
N ASN A 159 -8.53 1.99 -25.34
CA ASN A 159 -9.20 1.94 -24.05
C ASN A 159 -8.64 0.80 -23.19
N LEU A 160 -7.61 1.10 -22.38
CA LEU A 160 -7.02 0.12 -21.46
C LEU A 160 -8.05 -0.45 -20.46
N ARG A 161 -9.06 0.36 -20.09
CA ARG A 161 -10.11 -0.06 -19.17
C ARG A 161 -11.01 -1.14 -19.79
N LYS A 162 -11.31 -1.03 -21.07
CA LYS A 162 -12.03 -2.07 -21.83
C LYS A 162 -11.30 -3.39 -21.84
N MET A 163 -9.97 -3.34 -22.01
CA MET A 163 -9.15 -4.54 -22.01
C MET A 163 -9.20 -5.29 -20.69
N THR A 164 -9.44 -4.58 -19.58
CA THR A 164 -9.46 -5.13 -18.22
C THR A 164 -10.85 -5.33 -17.66
N GLY A 165 -11.92 -5.08 -18.43
CA GLY A 165 -13.29 -5.21 -17.94
C GLY A 165 -13.73 -4.08 -17.00
N THR A 166 -12.99 -2.97 -16.98
CA THR A 166 -13.29 -1.75 -16.22
C THR A 166 -14.02 -0.69 -17.03
N GLU A 167 -14.51 -1.02 -18.23
CA GLU A 167 -15.54 -0.21 -18.88
C GLU A 167 -16.82 -0.26 -18.04
N GLU A 168 -17.26 0.88 -17.51
CA GLU A 168 -18.67 1.04 -17.21
C GLU A 168 -19.47 0.81 -18.51
N PRO A 169 -20.61 0.10 -18.46
CA PRO A 169 -21.35 -0.25 -19.66
C PRO A 169 -21.79 1.02 -20.38
N ALA A 170 -21.37 1.16 -21.63
CA ALA A 170 -21.79 2.24 -22.51
C ALA A 170 -23.29 2.09 -22.82
N GLU A 171 -24.15 2.81 -22.08
CA GLU A 171 -25.51 3.06 -22.53
C GLU A 171 -25.53 4.21 -23.54
N THR A 172 -26.20 3.93 -24.64
CA THR A 172 -26.37 4.79 -25.82
C THR A 172 -26.97 6.15 -25.45
N VAL A 173 -26.34 7.18 -26.02
CA VAL A 173 -26.69 8.59 -25.96
C VAL A 173 -28.12 8.85 -26.45
N GLU A 174 -29.03 9.19 -25.53
CA GLU A 174 -30.03 10.23 -25.77
C GLU A 174 -29.74 11.36 -24.78
N ALA A 175 -29.68 12.59 -25.31
CA ALA A 175 -29.31 13.77 -24.57
C ALA A 175 -30.36 14.10 -23.49
N GLU A 176 -30.17 13.55 -22.30
CA GLU A 176 -30.70 14.10 -21.06
C GLU A 176 -29.55 14.80 -20.35
N ILE A 177 -29.82 16.00 -19.80
CA ILE A 177 -28.82 16.82 -19.11
C ILE A 177 -28.39 16.04 -17.86
N VAL A 178 -27.32 15.26 -17.96
CA VAL A 178 -26.71 14.58 -16.82
C VAL A 178 -26.00 15.66 -16.01
N THR A 179 -26.64 16.07 -14.92
CA THR A 179 -25.95 16.77 -13.84
C THR A 179 -24.74 15.93 -13.44
N PRO A 180 -23.53 16.51 -13.37
CA PRO A 180 -22.34 15.76 -13.00
C PRO A 180 -22.61 15.03 -11.67
N THR A 181 -22.27 13.74 -11.63
CA THR A 181 -22.13 13.01 -10.37
C THR A 181 -21.26 13.89 -9.48
N PRO A 182 -21.72 14.29 -8.29
CA PRO A 182 -20.92 15.14 -7.43
C PRO A 182 -19.63 14.38 -7.14
N THR A 183 -18.49 14.99 -7.49
CA THR A 183 -17.25 14.77 -6.74
C THR A 183 -17.66 14.70 -5.27
N PRO A 184 -17.29 13.65 -4.50
CA PRO A 184 -17.66 13.60 -3.09
C PRO A 184 -17.37 14.97 -2.52
N GLU A 185 -18.42 15.64 -2.02
CA GLU A 185 -18.28 16.97 -1.44
C GLU A 185 -17.17 16.83 -0.41
N GLY A 186 -16.00 17.42 -0.71
CA GLY A 186 -14.86 17.32 0.18
C GLY A 186 -15.33 17.73 1.57
N ASN A 187 -14.83 17.07 2.61
CA ASN A 187 -15.24 17.34 3.98
C ASN A 187 -14.88 18.77 4.46
N GLY A 188 -14.40 19.62 3.53
CA GLY A 188 -13.99 21.00 3.73
C GLY A 188 -12.62 21.13 4.37
N ARG A 189 -11.88 20.03 4.54
CA ARG A 189 -10.58 20.00 5.18
C ARG A 189 -9.48 19.69 4.19
N LYS A 190 -8.36 20.38 4.37
CA LYS A 190 -7.14 20.20 3.59
C LYS A 190 -5.99 19.79 4.49
N ILE A 191 -5.26 18.75 4.10
CA ILE A 191 -4.17 18.18 4.90
C ILE A 191 -2.86 18.31 4.13
N ALA A 192 -1.85 18.89 4.76
CA ALA A 192 -0.49 18.84 4.23
C ALA A 192 0.21 17.57 4.71
N ILE A 193 0.82 16.82 3.77
CA ILE A 193 1.62 15.63 4.08
C ILE A 193 3.07 15.90 3.69
N ASP A 194 3.96 15.75 4.67
CA ASP A 194 5.41 15.86 4.47
C ASP A 194 6.06 14.49 4.61
N ALA A 195 6.51 13.92 3.50
CA ALA A 195 7.43 12.79 3.56
C ALA A 195 8.79 13.30 4.06
N GLY A 196 9.16 12.93 5.29
CA GLY A 196 10.41 13.35 5.91
C GLY A 196 11.64 13.02 5.06
N HIS A 197 12.68 13.84 5.19
CA HIS A 197 13.95 13.69 4.46
C HIS A 197 13.82 13.85 2.93
N GLN A 198 14.92 13.58 2.23
CA GLN A 198 15.07 13.62 0.77
C GLN A 198 16.34 12.84 0.38
N ALA A 199 16.54 12.55 -0.91
CA ALA A 199 17.67 11.76 -1.41
C ALA A 199 19.04 12.35 -1.01
N HIS A 200 19.12 13.68 -0.95
CA HIS A 200 20.32 14.41 -0.60
C HIS A 200 20.06 15.37 0.56
N GLY A 201 20.56 15.06 1.76
CA GLY A 201 20.47 15.96 2.89
C GLY A 201 21.16 17.31 2.62
N ASN A 202 20.68 18.37 3.27
CA ASN A 202 21.25 19.71 3.21
C ASN A 202 21.76 20.11 4.60
N SER A 203 23.08 20.17 4.74
CA SER A 203 23.78 20.44 6.02
C SER A 203 23.97 21.92 6.32
N GLU A 204 23.57 22.81 5.40
CA GLU A 204 23.48 24.23 5.70
C GLU A 204 22.57 24.47 6.90
N GLN A 205 22.81 25.55 7.63
CA GLN A 205 22.12 25.81 8.89
C GLN A 205 20.85 26.62 8.68
N GLU A 206 19.79 26.26 9.39
CA GLU A 206 18.56 27.05 9.56
C GLU A 206 18.25 27.26 11.05
N PRO A 207 17.59 28.37 11.44
CA PRO A 207 17.14 28.55 12.81
C PRO A 207 16.13 27.47 13.21
N ILE A 208 16.22 27.00 14.45
CA ILE A 208 15.28 25.97 14.96
C ILE A 208 13.85 26.50 15.12
N GLY A 209 13.63 27.81 15.07
CA GLY A 209 12.33 28.47 15.12
C GLY A 209 12.44 29.97 14.81
N PRO A 210 11.31 30.67 14.63
CA PRO A 210 11.29 32.11 14.38
C PRO A 210 12.08 32.90 15.43
N GLY A 211 13.09 33.65 14.98
CA GLY A 211 13.92 34.49 15.86
C GLY A 211 14.92 33.72 16.75
N ALA A 212 15.05 32.40 16.59
CA ALA A 212 16.01 31.60 17.35
C ALA A 212 17.46 31.93 16.97
N SER A 213 18.34 32.03 17.95
CA SER A 213 19.80 32.07 17.72
C SER A 213 20.40 30.68 17.52
N GLN A 214 19.70 29.63 17.98
CA GLN A 214 20.11 28.25 17.79
C GLN A 214 19.72 27.80 16.37
N THR A 215 20.62 27.06 15.74
CA THR A 215 20.44 26.53 14.39
C THR A 215 20.63 25.02 14.35
N LYS A 216 20.10 24.39 13.30
CA LYS A 216 20.33 22.98 12.95
C LYS A 216 20.48 22.84 11.44
N ALA A 217 20.90 21.67 10.98
CA ALA A 217 20.92 21.37 9.55
C ALA A 217 19.51 21.51 8.93
N LYS A 218 19.44 22.11 7.74
CA LYS A 218 18.20 22.32 6.96
C LYS A 218 17.40 21.03 6.80
N VAL A 219 18.07 19.93 6.46
CA VAL A 219 17.45 18.60 6.42
C VAL A 219 18.54 17.52 6.48
N ALA A 220 18.40 16.55 7.38
CA ALA A 220 19.29 15.39 7.45
C ALA A 220 18.94 14.36 6.36
N SER A 221 19.86 13.44 6.05
CA SER A 221 19.59 12.33 5.11
C SER A 221 18.61 11.27 5.65
N GLY A 222 18.34 11.28 6.96
CA GLY A 222 17.56 10.24 7.64
C GLY A 222 18.39 9.00 7.97
N THR A 223 17.74 8.03 8.59
CA THR A 223 18.33 6.72 8.91
C THR A 223 18.28 5.76 7.71
N THR A 224 18.77 4.53 7.89
CA THR A 224 18.68 3.46 6.90
C THR A 224 18.40 2.14 7.60
N GLY A 225 17.50 1.35 7.02
CA GLY A 225 17.13 0.01 7.48
C GLY A 225 18.36 -0.86 7.63
N ARG A 226 18.63 -1.36 8.85
CA ARG A 226 19.81 -2.21 9.10
C ARG A 226 19.71 -3.59 8.45
N THR A 227 18.49 -4.03 8.16
CA THR A 227 18.19 -5.35 7.58
C THR A 227 17.84 -5.22 6.11
N THR A 228 16.98 -4.26 5.76
CA THR A 228 16.45 -4.10 4.40
C THR A 228 17.35 -3.23 3.52
N GLY A 229 18.15 -2.35 4.11
CA GLY A 229 18.95 -1.35 3.39
C GLY A 229 18.13 -0.21 2.80
N VAL A 230 16.80 -0.19 3.00
CA VAL A 230 15.92 0.89 2.53
C VAL A 230 16.22 2.15 3.33
N THR A 231 16.35 3.26 2.64
CA THR A 231 16.58 4.55 3.29
C THR A 231 15.28 5.14 3.83
N GLU A 232 15.36 5.91 4.91
CA GLU A 232 14.18 6.47 5.57
C GLU A 232 13.35 7.34 4.62
N TYR A 233 14.02 8.17 3.79
CA TYR A 233 13.32 9.06 2.87
C TYR A 233 12.48 8.31 1.81
N GLN A 234 12.88 7.08 1.44
CA GLN A 234 12.12 6.22 0.52
C GLN A 234 10.87 5.68 1.22
N LEU A 235 11.05 5.05 2.39
CA LEU A 235 9.93 4.53 3.19
C LEU A 235 8.91 5.64 3.51
N ASN A 236 9.39 6.81 3.90
CA ASN A 236 8.53 7.95 4.22
C ASN A 236 7.71 8.39 3.01
N LEU A 237 8.29 8.44 1.81
CA LEU A 237 7.57 8.81 0.59
C LEU A 237 6.54 7.74 0.21
N ASP A 238 6.92 6.46 0.26
CA ASP A 238 6.03 5.36 -0.10
C ASP A 238 4.78 5.32 0.79
N VAL A 239 4.96 5.54 2.10
CA VAL A 239 3.82 5.60 3.04
C VAL A 239 3.03 6.90 2.87
N ALA A 240 3.70 8.04 2.65
CA ALA A 240 3.03 9.33 2.47
C ALA A 240 2.13 9.36 1.22
N LEU A 241 2.57 8.78 0.10
CA LEU A 241 1.76 8.67 -1.12
C LEU A 241 0.52 7.79 -0.89
N LYS A 242 0.66 6.68 -0.16
CA LYS A 242 -0.49 5.84 0.20
C LYS A 242 -1.44 6.56 1.17
N LEU A 243 -0.89 7.37 2.08
CA LEU A 243 -1.68 8.19 2.99
C LEU A 243 -2.46 9.28 2.24
N ARG A 244 -1.87 9.92 1.22
CA ARG A 244 -2.57 10.82 0.32
C ARG A 244 -3.78 10.12 -0.28
N ASP A 245 -3.58 8.98 -0.93
CA ASP A 245 -4.64 8.26 -1.63
C ASP A 245 -5.77 7.85 -0.67
N GLU A 246 -5.44 7.40 0.55
CA GLU A 246 -6.42 7.08 1.60
C GLU A 246 -7.22 8.31 2.05
N LEU A 247 -6.56 9.44 2.28
CA LEU A 247 -7.22 10.67 2.73
C LEU A 247 -8.09 11.29 1.64
N GLU A 248 -7.64 11.28 0.39
CA GLU A 248 -8.45 11.70 -0.76
C GLU A 248 -9.69 10.81 -0.90
N ALA A 249 -9.56 9.49 -0.72
CA ALA A 249 -10.69 8.57 -0.70
C ALA A 249 -11.69 8.84 0.44
N ARG A 250 -11.23 9.44 1.55
CA ARG A 250 -12.06 9.91 2.67
C ARG A 250 -12.63 11.32 2.46
N GLY A 251 -12.35 11.96 1.33
CA GLY A 251 -12.87 13.28 0.96
C GLY A 251 -12.07 14.46 1.51
N TYR A 252 -10.83 14.26 1.95
CA TYR A 252 -9.90 15.35 2.26
C TYR A 252 -9.27 15.90 0.97
N GLU A 253 -8.98 17.20 0.93
CA GLU A 253 -8.00 17.74 -0.01
C GLU A 253 -6.60 17.47 0.55
N VAL A 254 -5.65 17.02 -0.27
CA VAL A 254 -4.29 16.74 0.18
C VAL A 254 -3.28 17.62 -0.55
N TYR A 255 -2.34 18.19 0.21
CA TYR A 255 -1.18 18.91 -0.31
C TYR A 255 0.10 18.16 0.05
N MET A 256 0.77 17.59 -0.95
CA MET A 256 2.06 16.93 -0.77
C MET A 256 3.18 17.97 -0.74
N ILE A 257 4.03 17.94 0.29
CA ILE A 257 5.23 18.78 0.35
C ILE A 257 6.28 18.32 -0.67
N ARG A 258 6.36 17.00 -0.91
CA ARG A 258 7.14 16.41 -2.00
C ARG A 258 6.50 15.11 -2.49
N GLU A 259 6.63 14.85 -3.79
CA GLU A 259 6.20 13.60 -4.44
C GLU A 259 7.36 12.81 -5.05
N THR A 260 8.57 13.37 -4.98
CA THR A 260 9.81 12.72 -5.42
C THR A 260 10.86 12.76 -4.30
N ASN A 261 11.92 11.98 -4.46
CA ASN A 261 13.05 11.99 -3.52
C ASN A 261 14.13 13.02 -3.90
N ASP A 262 14.16 13.47 -5.16
CA ASP A 262 15.13 14.45 -5.66
C ASP A 262 14.55 15.87 -5.51
N VAL A 263 14.67 16.40 -4.29
CA VAL A 263 14.26 17.75 -3.90
C VAL A 263 15.31 18.34 -2.97
N ASP A 264 15.33 19.67 -2.85
CA ASP A 264 16.09 20.37 -1.82
C ASP A 264 15.20 21.35 -1.06
N ILE A 265 14.57 20.87 0.02
CA ILE A 265 13.59 21.64 0.81
C ILE A 265 13.95 21.55 2.30
N SER A 266 14.16 22.69 2.94
CA SER A 266 14.51 22.73 4.38
C SER A 266 13.32 22.38 5.28
N ASN A 267 13.54 21.98 6.53
CA ASN A 267 12.42 21.68 7.42
C ASN A 267 11.56 22.91 7.74
N ALA A 268 12.17 24.10 7.86
CA ALA A 268 11.41 25.35 8.01
C ALA A 268 10.56 25.65 6.77
N GLU A 269 11.13 25.47 5.57
CA GLU A 269 10.42 25.68 4.30
C GLU A 269 9.25 24.69 4.14
N ARG A 270 9.43 23.42 4.48
CA ARG A 270 8.34 22.41 4.50
C ARG A 270 7.17 22.82 5.39
N ALA A 271 7.48 23.37 6.56
CA ALA A 271 6.47 23.86 7.50
C ALA A 271 5.72 25.10 6.96
N GLN A 272 6.43 26.00 6.27
CA GLN A 272 5.86 27.19 5.64
C GLN A 272 4.98 26.83 4.44
N LEU A 273 5.47 25.96 3.54
CA LEU A 273 4.70 25.45 2.39
C LEU A 273 3.39 24.81 2.84
N ALA A 274 3.41 24.04 3.93
CA ALA A 274 2.20 23.46 4.51
C ALA A 274 1.18 24.54 4.91
N ALA A 275 1.61 25.56 5.65
CA ALA A 275 0.72 26.64 6.08
C ALA A 275 0.23 27.52 4.91
N GLU A 276 1.12 27.84 3.97
CA GLU A 276 0.81 28.67 2.79
C GLU A 276 -0.14 27.98 1.81
N SER A 277 -0.16 26.64 1.79
CA SER A 277 -1.10 25.85 0.98
C SER A 277 -2.57 25.99 1.38
N GLY A 278 -2.85 26.61 2.54
CA GLY A 278 -4.17 26.68 3.14
C GLY A 278 -4.63 25.40 3.82
N SER A 279 -3.70 24.48 4.13
CA SER A 279 -4.00 23.25 4.87
C SER A 279 -4.41 23.54 6.31
N ASP A 280 -5.35 22.76 6.85
CA ASP A 280 -5.78 22.82 8.24
C ASP A 280 -4.73 22.24 9.19
N ILE A 281 -4.00 21.19 8.77
CA ILE A 281 -2.97 20.51 9.55
C ILE A 281 -1.77 20.08 8.69
N LEU A 282 -0.64 19.83 9.35
CA LEU A 282 0.56 19.22 8.78
C LEU A 282 0.88 17.88 9.45
N VAL A 283 0.95 16.80 8.66
CA VAL A 283 1.37 15.47 9.11
C VAL A 283 2.70 15.11 8.45
N ARG A 284 3.75 14.99 9.27
CA ARG A 284 5.11 14.67 8.81
C ARG A 284 5.42 13.21 9.06
N ILE A 285 5.70 12.45 8.01
CA ILE A 285 5.94 11.00 8.04
C ILE A 285 7.44 10.74 8.17
N HIS A 286 7.82 10.01 9.23
CA HIS A 286 9.19 9.66 9.57
C HIS A 286 9.30 8.21 10.04
N ALA A 287 10.53 7.67 10.08
CA ALA A 287 10.83 6.43 10.75
C ALA A 287 12.14 6.54 11.54
N ASN A 288 12.14 6.00 12.74
CA ASN A 288 13.14 6.31 13.74
C ASN A 288 14.40 5.44 13.58
N GLY A 289 15.48 5.87 14.22
CA GLY A 289 16.72 5.12 14.35
C GLY A 289 17.28 5.25 15.77
N SER A 290 17.81 4.14 16.30
CA SER A 290 18.46 4.10 17.61
C SER A 290 19.75 3.30 17.56
N ASP A 291 20.74 3.72 18.35
CA ASP A 291 21.96 2.92 18.58
C ASP A 291 21.64 1.59 19.27
N ASN A 292 20.58 1.56 20.09
CA ASN A 292 20.05 0.33 20.66
C ASN A 292 19.02 -0.30 19.73
N THR A 293 19.46 -1.32 18.97
CA THR A 293 18.63 -2.03 17.98
C THR A 293 17.48 -2.84 18.56
N SER A 294 17.39 -2.98 19.89
CA SER A 294 16.26 -3.65 20.55
C SER A 294 15.06 -2.74 20.77
N VAL A 295 15.23 -1.41 20.64
CA VAL A 295 14.11 -0.47 20.77
C VAL A 295 13.14 -0.71 19.62
N ALA A 296 11.85 -0.72 19.94
CA ALA A 296 10.76 -0.90 19.00
C ALA A 296 9.51 -0.12 19.44
N GLY A 297 8.67 0.23 18.47
CA GLY A 297 7.42 0.96 18.67
C GLY A 297 7.37 2.27 17.89
N ALA A 298 6.20 2.88 17.92
CA ALA A 298 5.92 4.15 17.29
C ALA A 298 5.74 5.26 18.33
N LEU A 299 6.03 6.48 17.91
CA LEU A 299 5.72 7.70 18.67
C LEU A 299 5.27 8.80 17.73
N THR A 300 4.64 9.83 18.29
CA THR A 300 4.46 11.11 17.62
C THR A 300 5.25 12.18 18.34
N MET A 301 5.65 13.24 17.64
CA MET A 301 6.31 14.39 18.26
C MET A 301 5.46 15.65 18.14
N ALA A 302 5.39 16.40 19.23
CA ALA A 302 4.68 17.68 19.33
C ALA A 302 5.54 18.73 20.06
N PRO A 303 5.24 20.03 19.89
CA PRO A 303 5.80 21.09 20.73
C PRO A 303 5.54 20.85 22.21
N SER A 304 6.50 21.22 23.07
CA SER A 304 6.28 21.21 24.52
C SER A 304 5.35 22.35 24.95
N THR A 305 4.76 22.25 26.16
CA THR A 305 3.97 23.36 26.73
C THR A 305 4.79 24.64 26.97
N ALA A 306 6.11 24.52 27.04
CA ALA A 306 7.04 25.63 27.21
C ALA A 306 7.61 26.15 25.88
N ASN A 307 7.14 25.66 24.72
CA ASN A 307 7.64 26.06 23.42
C ASN A 307 7.59 27.59 23.26
N PRO A 308 8.72 28.25 22.93
CA PRO A 308 8.77 29.71 22.90
C PRO A 308 8.31 30.31 21.57
N TYR A 309 8.04 29.49 20.56
CA TYR A 309 7.76 29.92 19.19
C TYR A 309 6.27 29.92 18.85
N LEU A 310 5.49 29.05 19.50
CA LEU A 310 4.09 28.81 19.19
C LEU A 310 3.16 29.35 20.28
N SER A 311 1.91 29.67 19.91
CA SER A 311 0.88 30.03 20.89
C SER A 311 0.46 28.80 21.70
N GLN A 312 -0.05 29.01 22.91
CA GLN A 312 -0.54 27.91 23.76
C GLN A 312 -1.70 27.13 23.12
N GLU A 313 -2.54 27.81 22.32
CA GLU A 313 -3.60 27.18 21.52
C GLU A 313 -3.02 26.26 20.44
N MET A 314 -2.04 26.73 19.67
CA MET A 314 -1.37 25.93 18.66
C MET A 314 -0.68 24.71 19.26
N ILE A 315 0.00 24.88 20.40
CA ILE A 315 0.64 23.77 21.13
C ILE A 315 -0.40 22.72 21.54
N ALA A 316 -1.55 23.14 22.07
CA ALA A 316 -2.62 22.23 22.46
C ALA A 316 -3.18 21.45 21.25
N GLU A 317 -3.38 22.12 20.12
CA GLU A 317 -3.84 21.47 18.89
C GLU A 317 -2.81 20.47 18.32
N CYS A 318 -1.51 20.82 18.30
CA CYS A 318 -0.47 19.88 17.91
C CYS A 318 -0.45 18.64 18.82
N GLN A 319 -0.52 18.83 20.15
CA GLN A 319 -0.53 17.73 21.11
C GLN A 319 -1.78 16.84 20.96
N LYS A 320 -2.95 17.45 20.71
CA LYS A 320 -4.21 16.74 20.44
C LYS A 320 -4.08 15.91 19.17
N LEU A 321 -3.63 16.50 18.06
CA LEU A 321 -3.39 15.82 16.79
C LEU A 321 -2.43 14.63 16.96
N SER A 322 -1.27 14.86 17.57
CA SER A 322 -0.28 13.81 17.84
C SER A 322 -0.84 12.67 18.67
N GLN A 323 -1.67 12.97 19.67
CA GLN A 323 -2.29 11.97 20.54
C GLN A 323 -3.34 11.14 19.81
N CYS A 324 -4.18 11.76 18.98
CA CYS A 324 -5.17 11.04 18.16
C CYS A 324 -4.46 10.09 17.18
N ILE A 325 -3.44 10.57 16.47
CA ILE A 325 -2.68 9.77 15.50
C ILE A 325 -1.97 8.61 16.16
N ILE A 326 -1.22 8.81 17.25
CA ILE A 326 -0.45 7.69 17.83
C ILE A 326 -1.37 6.61 18.43
N THR A 327 -2.50 7.01 19.00
CA THR A 327 -3.49 6.05 19.53
C THR A 327 -4.07 5.19 18.41
N ALA A 328 -4.52 5.81 17.32
CA ALA A 328 -5.12 5.11 16.18
C ALA A 328 -4.09 4.28 15.41
N PHE A 329 -2.89 4.82 15.19
CA PHE A 329 -1.77 4.12 14.55
C PHE A 329 -1.44 2.81 15.26
N CYS A 330 -1.23 2.86 16.57
CA CYS A 330 -0.87 1.66 17.34
C CYS A 330 -2.05 0.67 17.44
N ALA A 331 -3.30 1.15 17.45
CA ALA A 331 -4.47 0.27 17.42
C ALA A 331 -4.58 -0.50 16.08
N SER A 332 -4.28 0.15 14.96
CA SER A 332 -4.32 -0.45 13.62
C SER A 332 -3.17 -1.43 13.38
N THR A 333 -1.96 -1.04 13.77
CA THR A 333 -0.71 -1.77 13.44
C THR A 333 -0.32 -2.82 14.49
N GLY A 334 -0.80 -2.68 15.73
CA GLY A 334 -0.31 -3.43 16.88
C GLY A 334 1.11 -3.04 17.32
N ALA A 335 1.66 -1.92 16.82
CA ALA A 335 2.95 -1.40 17.27
C ALA A 335 2.93 -1.00 18.75
N ASN A 336 4.07 -1.10 19.42
CA ASN A 336 4.21 -0.59 20.79
C ASN A 336 4.02 0.93 20.80
N ASN A 337 3.09 1.43 21.62
CA ASN A 337 2.77 2.85 21.71
C ASN A 337 3.71 3.53 22.72
N GLN A 338 4.64 4.35 22.22
CA GLN A 338 5.54 5.13 23.06
C GLN A 338 5.01 6.55 23.37
N GLY A 339 3.82 6.89 22.89
CA GLY A 339 3.10 8.12 23.20
C GLY A 339 3.56 9.33 22.40
N VAL A 340 3.25 10.51 22.93
CA VAL A 340 3.63 11.80 22.36
C VAL A 340 4.92 12.27 23.03
N TYR A 341 6.00 12.37 22.24
CA TYR A 341 7.26 12.95 22.65
C TYR A 341 7.26 14.48 22.45
N GLN A 342 7.45 15.23 23.53
CA GLN A 342 7.46 16.69 23.46
C GLN A 342 8.87 17.23 23.20
N THR A 343 9.01 18.10 22.20
CA THR A 343 10.30 18.73 21.84
C THR A 343 10.11 20.13 21.29
N ASP A 344 11.13 20.98 21.46
CA ASP A 344 11.17 22.35 20.94
C ASP A 344 12.37 22.56 20.00
N GLU A 345 13.00 21.48 19.53
CA GLU A 345 14.22 21.50 18.69
C GLU A 345 13.93 21.19 17.20
N MET A 346 12.67 20.99 16.85
CA MET A 346 12.26 20.62 15.50
C MET A 346 11.81 21.86 14.73
N SER A 347 12.67 22.38 13.85
CA SER A 347 12.34 23.49 12.93
C SER A 347 11.06 23.20 12.15
N GLY A 348 10.84 21.94 11.77
CA GLY A 348 9.62 21.48 11.11
C GLY A 348 8.31 21.62 11.89
N LEU A 349 8.38 21.73 13.22
CA LEU A 349 7.23 22.02 14.09
C LEU A 349 7.19 23.51 14.44
N ASN A 350 8.33 24.07 14.84
CA ASN A 350 8.42 25.44 15.36
C ASN A 350 8.14 26.53 14.32
N TRP A 351 8.35 26.26 13.03
CA TRP A 351 8.06 27.19 11.93
C TRP A 351 6.64 27.03 11.36
N CYS A 352 5.87 26.03 11.78
CA CYS A 352 4.55 25.79 11.25
C CYS A 352 3.50 26.68 11.94
N SER A 353 2.72 27.42 11.16
CA SER A 353 1.63 28.26 11.67
C SER A 353 0.25 27.58 11.64
N ILE A 354 0.22 26.26 11.40
CA ILE A 354 -0.95 25.37 11.51
C ILE A 354 -0.59 24.18 12.42
N PRO A 355 -1.57 23.47 13.02
CA PRO A 355 -1.29 22.30 13.85
C PRO A 355 -0.46 21.27 13.10
N ALA A 356 0.65 20.83 13.72
CA ALA A 356 1.63 19.96 13.09
C ALA A 356 2.09 18.84 14.02
N THR A 357 2.35 17.66 13.45
CA THR A 357 2.92 16.51 14.15
C THR A 357 3.97 15.82 13.30
N ILE A 358 4.96 15.22 13.95
CA ILE A 358 5.84 14.22 13.34
C ILE A 358 5.35 12.84 13.78
N VAL A 359 5.24 11.90 12.85
CA VAL A 359 4.89 10.51 13.09
C VAL A 359 6.14 9.67 12.87
N GLU A 360 6.69 9.11 13.93
CA GLU A 360 7.78 8.13 13.88
C GLU A 360 7.17 6.73 13.87
N MET A 361 7.04 6.15 12.68
CA MET A 361 6.22 4.95 12.44
C MET A 361 6.75 3.65 13.06
N GLY A 362 8.03 3.64 13.43
CA GLY A 362 8.77 2.48 13.93
C GLY A 362 10.28 2.72 13.85
N TYR A 363 11.09 1.79 14.35
CA TYR A 363 12.55 1.90 14.33
C TYR A 363 13.16 1.09 13.18
N MET A 364 13.72 1.76 12.16
CA MET A 364 14.44 1.10 11.04
C MET A 364 15.74 0.40 11.48
N THR A 365 16.23 0.70 12.68
CA THR A 365 17.36 0.01 13.30
C THR A 365 16.99 -1.29 13.99
N ASN A 366 15.68 -1.53 14.22
CA ASN A 366 15.17 -2.77 14.76
C ASN A 366 14.87 -3.75 13.62
N GLN A 367 15.40 -4.97 13.69
CA GLN A 367 15.31 -5.93 12.59
C GLN A 367 13.86 -6.31 12.21
N GLU A 368 13.00 -6.50 13.22
CA GLU A 368 11.61 -6.89 12.99
C GLU A 368 10.80 -5.72 12.42
N GLU A 369 10.96 -4.52 12.98
CA GLU A 369 10.24 -3.34 12.49
C GLU A 369 10.70 -2.90 11.10
N ASP A 370 12.02 -2.90 10.83
CA ASP A 370 12.58 -2.58 9.52
C ASP A 370 11.97 -3.47 8.43
N THR A 371 11.99 -4.79 8.63
CA THR A 371 11.42 -5.74 7.66
C THR A 371 9.91 -5.53 7.51
N ARG A 372 9.20 -5.38 8.64
CA ARG A 372 7.73 -5.28 8.66
C ARG A 372 7.24 -3.99 7.98
N MET A 373 7.93 -2.87 8.19
CA MET A 373 7.61 -1.57 7.57
C MET A 373 7.71 -1.57 6.05
N GLN A 374 8.38 -2.53 5.43
CA GLN A 374 8.42 -2.68 3.96
C GLN A 374 7.31 -3.55 3.38
N THR A 375 6.53 -4.21 4.23
CA THR A 375 5.43 -5.05 3.75
C THR A 375 4.22 -4.20 3.36
N ALA A 376 3.58 -4.54 2.25
CA ALA A 376 2.42 -3.80 1.75
C ALA A 376 1.28 -3.79 2.78
N ASP A 377 1.00 -4.93 3.41
CA ASP A 377 -0.06 -5.07 4.41
C ASP A 377 0.18 -4.17 5.63
N TYR A 378 1.40 -4.13 6.14
CA TYR A 378 1.71 -3.29 7.29
C TYR A 378 1.70 -1.80 6.93
N GLN A 379 2.19 -1.43 5.72
CA GLN A 379 2.06 -0.05 5.25
C GLN A 379 0.61 0.38 5.10
N GLN A 380 -0.29 -0.51 4.66
CA GLN A 380 -1.72 -0.22 4.64
C GLN A 380 -2.28 -0.02 6.06
N GLN A 381 -1.88 -0.85 7.03
CA GLN A 381 -2.27 -0.66 8.44
C GLN A 381 -1.76 0.67 9.01
N MET A 382 -0.51 1.06 8.69
CA MET A 382 0.08 2.34 9.07
C MET A 382 -0.76 3.50 8.51
N VAL A 383 -1.06 3.47 7.21
CA VAL A 383 -1.87 4.48 6.50
C VAL A 383 -3.26 4.60 7.12
N THR A 384 -3.97 3.48 7.27
CA THR A 384 -5.30 3.47 7.90
C THR A 384 -5.26 4.01 9.32
N GLY A 385 -4.24 3.64 10.11
CA GLY A 385 -4.09 4.12 11.48
C GLY A 385 -3.81 5.62 11.58
N ILE A 386 -3.03 6.18 10.65
CA ILE A 386 -2.80 7.64 10.58
C ILE A 386 -4.09 8.35 10.18
N ALA A 387 -4.76 7.89 9.12
CA ALA A 387 -6.01 8.48 8.64
C ALA A 387 -7.13 8.43 9.69
N ASP A 388 -7.29 7.31 10.40
CA ASP A 388 -8.25 7.18 11.51
C ASP A 388 -7.96 8.16 12.65
N GLY A 389 -6.68 8.43 12.92
CA GLY A 389 -6.26 9.43 13.91
C GLY A 389 -6.58 10.85 13.48
N ILE A 390 -6.44 11.15 12.19
CA ILE A 390 -6.83 12.44 11.61
C ILE A 390 -8.35 12.64 11.68
N ASP A 391 -9.13 11.62 11.35
CA ASP A 391 -10.60 11.66 11.50
C ASP A 391 -11.01 11.94 12.95
N GLN A 392 -10.36 11.28 13.91
CA GLN A 392 -10.61 11.52 15.34
C GLN A 392 -10.25 12.95 15.76
N TYR A 393 -9.17 13.52 15.23
CA TYR A 393 -8.78 14.90 15.51
C TYR A 393 -9.84 15.89 15.04
N PHE A 394 -10.33 15.76 13.80
CA PHE A 394 -11.36 16.67 13.27
C PHE A 394 -12.76 16.45 13.85
N ALA A 395 -13.04 15.27 14.42
CA ALA A 395 -14.33 14.97 15.05
C ALA A 395 -14.44 15.41 16.52
N SER A 396 -13.36 15.91 17.14
CA SER A 396 -13.27 16.12 18.61
C SER A 396 -13.25 17.57 19.07
#